data_AF-A0A534PV28-F1
#
_entry.id   AF-A0A534PV28-F1
#
_cell.length_a   1.000
_cell.length_b   1.000
_cell.length_c   1.000
_cell.angle_alpha   90.00
_cell.angle_beta   90.00
_cell.angle_gamma   90.00
#
_symmetry.space_group_name_H-M   'P 1'
#
loop_
_entity.id
_entity.type
_entity.pdbx_description
1 polymer ?
#
loop_
_entity_poly.entity_id
_entity_poly.type
_entity_poly.pdbx_seq_one_letter_code
_entity_poly.pdbx_strand_id
1 'polypeptide(L)'
;MRSLDRLRQSYDEDAQVVVQDRKSPPRLLFSDTELLLEEVPIGTRVVFPNPPIEPLANWRAAIRWAINHPEGCDPLHAQLRPGMKVLIALDDISLPLPPMRTPDV
;
A
#
# COMPACT_ATOMS: atom_id res chain seq x y z
N MET A 1 -2.24 25.00 -10.82
CA MET A 1 -1.78 23.59 -10.81
C MET A 1 -1.39 23.17 -12.22
N ARG A 2 -0.24 22.51 -12.41
CA ARG A 2 0.13 21.93 -13.72
C ARG A 2 -0.78 20.71 -13.98
N SER A 3 -1.11 20.44 -15.25
CA SER A 3 -1.95 19.28 -15.61
C SER A 3 -1.23 17.95 -15.33
N LEU A 4 -2.00 16.92 -14.96
CA LEU A 4 -1.50 15.57 -14.70
C LEU A 4 -0.73 14.99 -15.90
N ASP A 5 -1.14 15.34 -17.11
CA ASP A 5 -0.49 14.88 -18.35
C ASP A 5 0.95 15.37 -18.47
N ARG A 6 1.24 16.58 -17.96
CA ARG A 6 2.59 17.16 -18.02
C ARG A 6 3.50 16.59 -16.92
N LEU A 7 2.93 16.07 -15.83
CA LEU A 7 3.66 15.33 -14.80
C LEU A 7 4.05 13.95 -15.33
N ARG A 8 3.13 13.24 -15.99
CA ARG A 8 3.38 11.91 -16.60
C ARG A 8 4.61 11.89 -17.51
N GLN A 9 4.80 12.94 -18.32
CA GLN A 9 5.94 13.03 -19.23
C GLN A 9 7.31 13.16 -18.53
N SER A 10 7.34 13.47 -17.23
CA SER A 10 8.56 13.51 -16.41
C SER A 10 8.87 12.22 -15.65
N TYR A 11 7.96 11.25 -15.69
CA TYR A 11 8.17 9.90 -15.17
C TYR A 11 8.47 8.99 -16.36
N ASP A 12 9.73 8.60 -16.52
CA ASP A 12 10.06 7.49 -17.42
C ASP A 12 9.27 6.28 -16.93
N GLU A 13 8.53 5.58 -17.80
CA GLU A 13 7.59 4.53 -17.37
C GLU A 13 8.27 3.38 -16.59
N ASP A 14 9.60 3.29 -16.70
CA ASP A 14 10.46 2.37 -15.94
C ASP A 14 11.27 3.04 -14.80
N ALA A 15 11.42 4.37 -14.79
CA ALA A 15 12.21 5.07 -13.79
C ALA A 15 11.29 5.77 -12.78
N GLN A 16 11.02 5.07 -11.68
CA GLN A 16 10.54 5.65 -10.42
C GLN A 16 11.48 6.70 -9.82
N VAL A 17 12.56 7.05 -10.51
CA VAL A 17 13.59 7.98 -10.05
C VAL A 17 13.49 9.27 -10.85
N VAL A 18 13.09 10.36 -10.19
CA VAL A 18 13.12 11.71 -10.76
C VAL A 18 14.29 12.48 -10.16
N VAL A 19 15.11 13.09 -11.01
CA VAL A 19 16.20 13.97 -10.55
C VAL A 19 15.68 15.40 -10.41
N GLN A 20 15.88 16.01 -9.24
CA GLN A 20 15.47 17.38 -8.98
C GLN A 20 16.25 18.37 -9.86
N ASP A 21 15.52 19.23 -10.57
CA ASP A 21 16.08 20.32 -11.37
C ASP A 21 15.44 21.68 -11.00
N ARG A 22 15.86 22.76 -11.68
CA ARG A 22 15.35 24.12 -11.44
C ARG A 22 13.86 24.32 -11.75
N LYS A 23 13.24 23.43 -12.52
CA LYS A 23 11.83 23.53 -12.96
C LYS A 23 10.93 22.55 -12.23
N SER A 24 11.52 21.66 -11.44
CA SER A 24 10.86 20.66 -10.62
C SER A 24 10.03 21.32 -9.53
N PRO A 25 8.84 20.78 -9.22
CA PRO A 25 8.06 21.26 -8.10
C PRO A 25 8.75 20.90 -6.76
N PRO A 26 8.35 21.55 -5.65
CA PRO A 26 8.69 21.07 -4.31
C PRO A 26 8.13 19.65 -4.08
N ARG A 27 8.72 18.94 -3.12
CA ARG A 27 8.39 17.54 -2.79
C ARG A 27 7.51 17.48 -1.54
N LEU A 28 6.45 16.70 -1.65
CA LEU A 28 5.60 16.37 -0.50
C LEU A 28 6.26 15.25 0.29
N LEU A 29 6.59 15.51 1.55
CA LEU A 29 7.24 14.57 2.46
C LEU A 29 6.31 14.30 3.63
N PHE A 30 6.19 13.03 4.02
CA PHE A 30 5.50 12.64 5.25
C PHE A 30 6.44 12.89 6.42
N SER A 31 5.98 13.66 7.41
CA SER A 31 6.69 13.95 8.64
C SER A 31 5.76 13.71 9.82
N ASP A 32 5.78 12.47 10.32
CA ASP A 32 4.85 12.01 11.36
C ASP A 32 3.38 12.26 10.96
N THR A 33 2.71 13.19 11.63
CA THR A 33 1.31 13.55 11.39
C THR A 33 1.13 14.70 10.41
N GLU A 34 2.24 15.24 9.88
CA GLU A 34 2.26 16.39 9.00
C GLU A 34 2.71 16.03 7.58
N LEU A 35 2.29 16.86 6.63
CA LEU A 35 2.79 16.85 5.27
C LEU A 35 3.64 18.11 5.06
N LEU A 36 4.94 17.90 4.81
CA LEU A 36 5.87 18.97 4.49
C LEU A 36 5.91 19.15 2.98
N LEU A 37 6.03 20.40 2.52
CA LEU A 37 6.20 20.73 1.11
C LEU A 37 7.56 21.41 0.93
N GLU A 38 8.57 20.61 0.61
CA GLU A 38 9.98 21.02 0.70
C GLU A 38 10.65 21.20 -0.67
N GLU A 39 11.45 22.27 -0.81
CA GLU A 39 12.36 22.43 -1.94
C GLU A 39 13.67 21.68 -1.67
N VAL A 40 13.77 20.46 -2.18
CA VAL A 40 14.99 19.65 -2.05
C VAL A 40 16.12 20.16 -2.96
N PRO A 41 17.40 19.94 -2.62
CA PRO A 41 18.52 20.40 -3.43
C PRO A 41 18.48 19.88 -4.89
N ILE A 42 18.92 20.71 -5.83
CA ILE A 42 19.09 20.32 -7.23
C ILE A 42 20.08 19.15 -7.33
N GLY A 43 19.77 18.17 -8.19
CA GLY A 43 20.54 16.93 -8.34
C GLY A 43 20.11 15.81 -7.39
N THR A 44 19.22 16.09 -6.43
CA THR A 44 18.64 15.05 -5.56
C THR A 44 17.88 14.03 -6.39
N ARG A 45 18.13 12.73 -6.15
CA ARG A 45 17.36 11.62 -6.73
C ARG A 45 16.15 11.34 -5.84
N VAL A 46 14.95 11.59 -6.35
CA VAL A 46 13.68 11.32 -5.67
C VAL A 46 13.14 10.00 -6.19
N VAL A 47 12.96 9.02 -5.30
CA VAL A 47 12.44 7.69 -5.64
C VAL A 47 10.97 7.61 -5.24
N PHE A 48 10.10 7.34 -6.21
CA PHE A 48 8.67 7.14 -6.02
C PHE A 48 8.33 5.66 -5.89
N PRO A 49 7.24 5.30 -5.18
CA PRO A 49 6.77 3.92 -5.16
C PRO A 49 6.29 3.49 -6.55
N ASN A 50 6.19 2.17 -6.75
CA ASN A 50 5.47 1.61 -7.90
C ASN A 50 4.06 2.22 -7.99
N PRO A 51 3.51 2.39 -9.20
CA PRO A 51 2.10 2.72 -9.37
C PRO A 51 1.23 1.73 -8.58
N PRO A 52 0.12 2.19 -7.98
CA PRO A 52 -0.84 1.30 -7.36
C PRO A 52 -1.29 0.21 -8.34
N ILE A 53 -1.44 -1.02 -7.83
CA ILE A 53 -2.04 -2.11 -8.60
C ILE A 53 -3.56 -1.88 -8.73
N GLU A 54 -4.18 -2.56 -9.69
CA GLU A 54 -5.63 -2.53 -9.89
C GLU A 54 -6.36 -2.91 -8.59
N PRO A 55 -7.29 -2.08 -8.09
CA PRO A 55 -8.01 -2.38 -6.86
C PRO A 55 -8.95 -3.58 -7.02
N LEU A 56 -9.16 -4.31 -5.92
CA LEU A 56 -10.14 -5.38 -5.89
C LEU A 56 -11.56 -4.82 -5.94
N ALA A 57 -12.32 -5.18 -6.98
CA ALA A 57 -13.72 -4.76 -7.14
C ALA A 57 -14.62 -5.20 -5.95
N ASN A 58 -14.34 -6.37 -5.37
CA ASN A 58 -15.04 -6.86 -4.18
C ASN A 58 -14.06 -7.58 -3.25
N TRP A 59 -13.40 -6.81 -2.38
CA TRP A 59 -12.41 -7.32 -1.43
C TRP A 59 -12.97 -8.42 -0.51
N ARG A 60 -14.26 -8.34 -0.11
CA ARG A 60 -14.90 -9.37 0.73
C ARG A 60 -15.00 -10.72 0.03
N ALA A 61 -15.34 -10.71 -1.26
CA ALA A 61 -15.40 -11.93 -2.06
C ALA A 61 -13.99 -12.50 -2.29
N ALA A 62 -13.01 -11.63 -2.58
CA ALA A 62 -11.61 -12.03 -2.74
C ALA A 62 -11.03 -12.70 -1.48
N ILE A 63 -11.28 -12.13 -0.28
CA ILE A 63 -10.85 -12.72 0.99
C ILE A 63 -11.49 -14.11 1.19
N ARG A 64 -12.81 -14.24 0.96
CA ARG A 64 -13.48 -15.54 1.06
C ARG A 64 -12.92 -16.56 0.08
N TRP A 65 -12.59 -16.14 -1.14
CA TRP A 65 -11.98 -17.03 -2.13
C TRP A 65 -10.61 -17.51 -1.66
N ALA A 66 -9.74 -16.59 -1.25
CA ALA A 66 -8.38 -16.90 -0.79
C ALA A 66 -8.36 -17.87 0.41
N ILE A 67 -9.25 -17.67 1.40
CA ILE A 67 -9.36 -18.56 2.57
C ILE A 67 -9.73 -20.00 2.18
N ASN A 68 -10.49 -20.19 1.09
CA ASN A 68 -10.92 -21.51 0.62
C ASN A 68 -10.00 -22.13 -0.44
N HIS A 69 -9.03 -21.37 -0.96
CA HIS A 69 -8.08 -21.83 -1.98
C HIS A 69 -6.66 -21.42 -1.56
N PRO A 70 -6.13 -21.96 -0.45
CA PRO A 70 -4.78 -21.63 -0.03
C PRO A 70 -3.74 -22.26 -0.96
N GLU A 71 -2.58 -21.61 -1.05
CA GLU A 71 -1.45 -22.13 -1.80
C GLU A 71 -0.75 -23.25 -1.03
N GLY A 72 -0.54 -24.40 -1.67
CA GLY A 72 0.30 -25.48 -1.14
C GLY A 72 -0.25 -26.23 0.08
N CYS A 73 -1.51 -26.05 0.48
CA CYS A 73 -2.14 -26.84 1.55
C CYS A 73 -3.67 -26.96 1.38
N ASP A 74 -4.31 -27.74 2.26
CA ASP A 74 -5.78 -27.83 2.32
C ASP A 74 -6.38 -26.57 2.98
N PRO A 75 -7.62 -26.17 2.66
CA PRO A 75 -8.27 -25.05 3.35
C PRO A 75 -8.42 -25.31 4.85
N LEU A 76 -8.37 -24.25 5.67
CA LEU A 76 -8.35 -24.37 7.14
C LEU A 76 -9.47 -25.28 7.67
N HIS A 77 -10.69 -25.13 7.14
CA HIS A 77 -11.84 -25.93 7.60
C HIS A 77 -11.67 -27.44 7.39
N ALA A 78 -10.88 -27.87 6.39
CA ALA A 78 -10.59 -29.29 6.14
C ALA A 78 -9.50 -29.83 7.10
N GLN A 79 -8.68 -28.95 7.68
CA GLN A 79 -7.65 -29.31 8.65
C GLN A 79 -8.20 -29.45 10.08
N LEU A 80 -9.38 -28.88 10.36
CA LEU A 80 -9.99 -28.88 11.69
C LEU A 80 -10.56 -30.25 12.09
N ARG A 81 -10.54 -30.53 13.38
CA ARG A 81 -11.13 -31.74 13.99
C ARG A 81 -11.89 -31.39 15.27
N PRO A 82 -12.92 -32.13 15.64
CA PRO A 82 -13.62 -31.93 16.92
C PRO A 82 -12.65 -31.95 18.11
N GLY A 83 -12.80 -30.99 19.03
CA GLY A 83 -11.95 -30.87 20.23
C GLY A 83 -10.58 -30.22 20.00
N MET A 84 -10.26 -29.81 18.77
CA MET A 84 -9.01 -29.11 18.48
C MET A 84 -9.00 -27.70 19.09
N LYS A 85 -7.89 -27.33 19.74
CA LYS A 85 -7.65 -25.94 20.15
C LYS A 85 -7.03 -25.18 18.99
N VAL A 86 -7.67 -24.08 18.59
CA VAL A 86 -7.22 -23.22 17.48
C VAL A 86 -6.70 -21.92 18.05
N LEU A 87 -5.51 -21.50 17.60
CA LEU A 87 -4.96 -20.17 17.85
C LEU A 87 -4.95 -19.40 16.52
N ILE A 88 -5.55 -18.21 16.52
CA ILE A 88 -5.46 -17.28 15.39
C ILE A 88 -4.54 -16.15 15.83
N ALA A 89 -3.37 -16.07 15.23
CA ALA A 89 -2.45 -14.95 15.43
C ALA A 89 -2.88 -13.79 14.52
N LEU A 90 -2.95 -12.60 15.09
CA LEU A 90 -3.18 -11.35 14.37
C LEU A 90 -1.95 -10.46 14.61
N ASP A 91 -1.59 -9.67 13.61
CA ASP A 91 -0.53 -8.68 13.75
C ASP A 91 -0.96 -7.53 14.68
N ASP A 92 0.02 -6.79 15.18
CA ASP A 92 -0.22 -5.67 16.08
C ASP A 92 -0.67 -4.39 15.35
N ILE A 93 -1.02 -3.36 16.13
CA ILE A 93 -1.45 -2.06 15.61
C ILE A 93 -0.30 -1.24 15.01
N SER A 94 0.95 -1.69 15.11
CA SER A 94 2.08 -0.96 14.51
C SER A 94 2.08 -1.07 12.98
N LEU A 95 1.29 -1.99 12.42
CA LEU A 95 1.03 -2.04 10.99
C LEU A 95 0.11 -0.88 10.56
N PRO A 96 0.30 -0.32 9.36
CA PRO A 96 -0.57 0.70 8.79
C PRO A 96 -1.92 0.07 8.40
N LEU A 97 -2.77 -0.16 9.40
CA LEU A 97 -4.11 -0.69 9.20
C LEU A 97 -5.04 0.45 8.79
N PRO A 98 -5.90 0.25 7.77
CA PRO A 98 -6.96 1.20 7.49
C PRO A 98 -7.85 1.34 8.73
N PRO A 99 -8.49 2.51 8.94
CA PRO A 99 -9.42 2.69 10.04
C PRO A 99 -10.45 1.57 10.08
N MET A 100 -10.35 0.70 11.08
CA MET A 100 -11.30 -0.39 11.26
C MET A 100 -12.54 0.14 11.95
N ARG A 101 -13.71 -0.43 11.62
CA ARG A 101 -14.90 -0.23 12.43
C ARG A 101 -14.57 -0.73 13.85
N THR A 102 -14.83 0.10 14.86
CA THR A 102 -14.68 -0.30 16.25
C THR A 102 -15.52 -1.55 16.51
N PRO A 103 -14.97 -2.59 17.19
CA PRO A 103 -15.74 -3.77 17.54
C PRO A 103 -16.95 -3.36 18.39
N ASP A 104 -18.03 -4.13 18.30
CA ASP A 104 -19.33 -3.81 18.91
C ASP A 104 -19.35 -3.96 20.47
N VAL A 105 -18.21 -3.79 21.15
CA VAL A 105 -18.08 -3.87 22.63
C VAL A 105 -18.22 -2.51 23.30
#